data_AF-A0A0Q7SSS8-F1
#
_entry.id   AF-A0A0Q7SSS8-F1
#
_cell.length_a   1.000
_cell.length_b   1.000
_cell.length_c   1.000
_cell.angle_alpha   90.00
_cell.angle_beta   90.00
_cell.angle_gamma   90.00
#
_symmetry.space_group_name_H-M   'P 1'
#
loop_
_entity.id
_entity.type
_entity.pdbx_description
1 polymer ?
#
loop_
_entity_poly.entity_id
_entity_poly.type
_entity_poly.pdbx_seq_one_letter_code
_entity_poly.pdbx_strand_id
1 'polypeptide(L)'
;MVLRVLRNLFIAAGVSAVATGLISLVWKLIGGGDLPLHGWIALSLGVLGTVVLAWVLMGLAFKSSREGWDDRVDNTLDPGRPETDHDADRP
;
A
#
# COMPACT_ATOMS: atom_id res chain seq x y z
N MET A 1 15.52 21.70 5.01
CA MET A 1 15.57 20.41 4.27
C MET A 1 16.26 19.32 5.10
N VAL A 2 17.48 19.55 5.60
CA VAL A 2 18.27 18.60 6.41
C VAL A 2 17.54 18.10 7.67
N LEU A 3 16.84 18.96 8.42
CA LEU A 3 16.12 18.57 9.64
C LEU A 3 14.96 17.58 9.38
N ARG A 4 14.29 17.68 8.23
CA ARG A 4 13.25 16.73 7.78
C ARG A 4 13.86 15.37 7.45
N VAL A 5 15.02 15.36 6.79
CA VAL A 5 15.75 14.15 6.43
C VAL A 5 16.29 13.44 7.67
N LEU A 6 16.90 14.18 8.61
CA LEU A 6 17.40 13.62 9.87
C LEU A 6 16.27 12.97 10.69
N ARG A 7 15.12 13.64 10.78
CA ARG A 7 13.93 13.10 11.47
C ARG A 7 13.42 11.82 10.80
N ASN A 8 13.32 11.80 9.48
CA ASN A 8 12.90 10.61 8.75
C ASN A 8 13.89 9.44 8.92
N LEU A 9 15.19 9.71 8.93
CA LEU A 9 16.22 8.72 9.24
C LEU A 9 16.07 8.14 10.65
N PHE A 10 15.80 9.00 11.64
CA PHE A 10 15.60 8.57 13.02
C PHE A 10 14.34 7.70 13.18
N ILE A 11 13.24 8.09 12.53
CA ILE A 11 12.01 7.30 12.50
C ILE A 11 12.24 5.97 11.79
N ALA A 12 12.92 5.98 10.64
CA ALA A 12 13.23 4.76 9.89
C ALA A 12 14.13 3.81 10.70
N ALA A 13 15.14 4.33 11.39
CA ALA A 13 16.01 3.55 12.27
C ALA A 13 15.21 2.95 13.45
N GLY A 14 14.31 3.73 14.05
CA GLY A 14 13.44 3.25 15.12
C GLY A 14 12.48 2.15 14.65
N VAL A 15 11.82 2.36 13.52
CA VAL A 15 10.92 1.36 12.90
C VAL A 15 11.68 0.09 12.55
N SER A 16 12.89 0.21 11.98
CA SER A 16 13.74 -0.93 11.67
C SER A 16 14.13 -1.71 12.93
N ALA A 17 14.56 -1.04 14.00
CA ALA A 17 14.95 -1.70 15.24
C ALA A 17 13.76 -2.44 15.89
N VAL A 18 12.58 -1.82 15.91
CA VAL A 18 11.35 -2.42 16.46
C VAL A 18 10.90 -3.62 15.62
N ALA A 19 10.93 -3.50 14.29
CA ALA A 19 10.59 -4.59 13.38
C ALA A 19 11.54 -5.79 13.57
N THR A 20 12.85 -5.54 13.62
CA THR A 20 13.85 -6.59 13.88
C THR A 20 13.65 -7.25 15.24
N GLY A 21 13.33 -6.47 16.28
CA GLY A 21 13.04 -6.99 17.61
C GLY A 21 11.79 -7.88 17.65
N LEU A 22 10.69 -7.44 17.04
CA LEU A 22 9.44 -8.21 16.96
C LEU A 22 9.62 -9.50 16.16
N ILE A 23 10.30 -9.45 15.01
CA ILE A 23 10.60 -10.63 14.20
C ILE A 23 11.43 -11.63 15.00
N SER A 24 12.46 -11.15 15.71
CA SER A 24 13.31 -12.00 16.56
C SER A 24 12.55 -12.62 17.74
N LEU A 25 11.58 -11.89 18.30
CA LEU A 25 10.74 -12.35 19.39
C LEU A 25 9.75 -13.43 18.91
N VAL A 26 9.06 -13.17 17.81
CA VAL A 26 8.13 -14.13 17.19
C VAL A 26 8.87 -15.41 16.79
N TRP A 27 10.08 -15.28 16.23
CA TRP A 27 10.92 -16.42 15.87
C TRP A 27 11.21 -17.35 17.06
N LYS A 28 11.54 -16.75 18.21
CA LYS A 28 11.80 -17.50 19.45
C LYS A 28 10.53 -18.11 20.04
N LEU A 29 9.40 -17.40 19.98
CA LEU A 29 8.12 -17.85 20.55
C LEU A 29 7.53 -19.06 19.83
N ILE A 30 7.79 -19.23 18.54
CA ILE A 30 7.31 -20.36 17.74
C ILE A 30 8.24 -21.59 17.86
N GLY A 31 9.35 -21.48 18.59
CA GLY A 31 10.30 -22.58 18.80
C GLY A 31 11.26 -22.79 17.62
N GLY A 32 11.58 -21.72 16.87
CA GLY A 32 12.42 -21.78 15.69
C GLY A 32 13.85 -22.26 15.97
N GLY A 33 14.12 -23.54 15.68
CA GLY A 33 15.47 -24.04 15.43
C GLY A 33 16.05 -23.46 14.13
N ASP A 34 17.30 -23.81 13.80
CA ASP A 34 17.99 -23.28 12.60
C ASP A 34 17.12 -23.40 11.34
N LEU A 35 16.86 -22.25 10.69
CA LEU A 35 16.11 -22.19 9.44
C LEU A 35 16.91 -22.89 8.34
N PRO A 36 16.36 -23.93 7.68
CA PRO A 36 16.99 -24.51 6.51
C PRO A 36 17.12 -23.46 5.40
N LEU A 37 18.14 -23.59 4.55
CA LEU A 37 18.44 -22.64 3.46
C LEU A 37 17.21 -22.27 2.60
N HIS A 38 16.36 -23.27 2.32
CA HIS A 38 15.11 -23.09 1.58
C HIS A 38 14.11 -22.16 2.29
N GLY A 39 14.05 -22.19 3.62
CA GLY A 39 13.21 -21.31 4.43
C GLY A 39 13.67 -19.86 4.36
N TRP A 40 14.98 -19.61 4.38
CA TRP A 40 15.54 -18.27 4.17
C TRP A 40 15.24 -17.72 2.78
N ILE A 41 15.34 -18.56 1.74
CA ILE A 41 15.04 -18.17 0.37
C ILE A 41 13.54 -17.87 0.22
N ALA A 42 12.66 -18.75 0.70
CA ALA A 42 11.21 -18.56 0.61
C ALA A 42 10.75 -17.31 1.38
N LEU A 43 11.30 -17.08 2.57
CA LEU A 43 10.98 -15.90 3.38
C LEU A 43 11.47 -14.61 2.70
N SER A 44 12.70 -14.60 2.19
CA SER A 44 13.25 -13.44 1.47
C SER A 44 12.46 -13.16 0.18
N LEU A 45 12.08 -14.19 -0.56
CA LEU A 45 11.28 -14.06 -1.77
C LEU A 45 9.87 -13.55 -1.45
N GLY A 46 9.25 -14.01 -0.35
CA GLY A 46 7.95 -13.52 0.10
C GLY A 46 7.99 -12.05 0.53
N VAL A 47 9.00 -11.65 1.30
CA VAL A 47 9.18 -10.25 1.72
C VAL A 47 9.46 -9.34 0.52
N LEU A 48 10.42 -9.71 -0.34
CA LEU A 48 10.72 -8.90 -1.52
C LEU A 48 9.53 -8.86 -2.49
N GLY A 49 8.85 -9.99 -2.70
CA GLY A 49 7.68 -10.08 -3.55
C GLY A 49 6.55 -9.16 -3.08
N THR A 50 6.26 -9.13 -1.78
CA THR A 50 5.20 -8.27 -1.23
C THR A 50 5.57 -6.79 -1.27
N VAL A 51 6.83 -6.43 -1.02
CA VAL A 51 7.31 -5.03 -1.14
C VAL A 51 7.24 -4.56 -2.60
N VAL A 52 7.71 -5.38 -3.54
CA VAL A 52 7.63 -5.08 -4.98
C VAL A 52 6.16 -4.95 -5.41
N LEU A 53 5.31 -5.87 -4.97
CA LEU A 53 3.88 -5.82 -5.28
C LEU A 53 3.23 -4.54 -4.75
N ALA A 54 3.49 -4.17 -3.49
CA ALA A 54 2.95 -2.95 -2.89
C ALA A 54 3.43 -1.69 -3.64
N TRP A 55 4.71 -1.65 -4.04
CA TRP A 55 5.25 -0.56 -4.85
C TRP A 55 4.55 -0.48 -6.21
N VAL A 56 4.40 -1.61 -6.91
CA VAL A 56 3.73 -1.68 -8.22
C VAL A 56 2.28 -1.23 -8.12
N LEU A 57 1.55 -1.70 -7.11
CA LEU A 57 0.17 -1.29 -6.86
C LEU A 57 0.07 0.22 -6.60
N MET A 58 0.96 0.78 -5.78
CA MET A 58 1.01 2.22 -5.53
C MET A 58 1.33 3.01 -6.82
N GLY A 59 2.26 2.51 -7.64
CA GLY A 59 2.58 3.10 -8.94
C GLY A 59 1.40 3.06 -9.91
N LEU A 60 0.67 1.94 -9.96
CA LEU A 60 -0.54 1.79 -10.77
C LEU A 60 -1.68 2.70 -10.29
N ALA A 61 -1.85 2.86 -8.97
CA ALA A 61 -2.84 3.77 -8.42
C ALA A 61 -2.60 5.22 -8.86
N PHE A 62 -1.36 5.69 -8.80
CA PHE A 62 -0.99 7.03 -9.30
C PHE A 62 -1.07 7.17 -10.83
N LYS A 63 -0.86 6.08 -11.58
CA LYS A 63 -1.06 6.08 -13.03
C LYS A 63 -2.55 6.17 -13.37
N SER A 64 -3.39 5.38 -12.71
CA SER A 64 -4.85 5.39 -12.90
C SER A 64 -5.45 6.77 -12.65
N SER A 65 -5.04 7.42 -11.55
CA SER A 65 -5.48 8.78 -11.22
C SER A 65 -5.01 9.84 -12.22
N ARG A 66 -3.95 9.59 -12.98
CA ARG A 66 -3.45 10.51 -14.03
C ARG A 66 -4.12 10.29 -15.39
N GLU A 67 -4.48 9.05 -15.70
CA GLU A 67 -5.13 8.68 -16.97
C GLU A 67 -6.66 8.92 -16.96
N GLY A 68 -7.21 9.31 -15.80
CA GLY A 68 -8.63 9.64 -15.64
C GLY A 68 -9.53 8.44 -15.89
N TRP A 69 -9.08 7.23 -15.53
CA TRP A 69 -9.91 6.02 -15.62
C TRP A 69 -11.04 6.02 -14.57
N ASP A 70 -10.79 6.64 -13.42
CA ASP A 70 -11.77 6.80 -12.33
C ASP A 70 -12.84 7.86 -12.68
N ASP A 71 -12.45 8.91 -13.43
CA ASP A 71 -13.37 9.97 -13.88
C ASP A 71 -14.35 9.51 -14.98
N ARG A 72 -14.09 8.35 -15.59
CA ARG A 72 -14.93 7.75 -16.65
C ARG A 72 -15.97 6.78 -16.10
N VAL A 73 -16.05 6.59 -14.77
CA VAL A 73 -17.08 5.77 -14.16
C VAL A 73 -18.44 6.41 -14.39
N ASP A 74 -19.35 5.63 -14.98
CA ASP A 74 -20.72 6.04 -15.23
C ASP A 74 -21.49 6.13 -13.90
N ASN A 75 -21.58 7.34 -13.35
CA ASN A 75 -22.29 7.67 -12.11
C ASN A 75 -23.79 7.90 -12.34
N THR A 76 -24.37 7.42 -13.43
CA THR A 76 -25.82 7.55 -13.72
C THR A 76 -26.70 6.84 -12.67
N LEU A 77 -26.13 5.94 -11.87
CA LEU A 77 -26.80 5.26 -10.76
C LEU A 77 -26.57 5.94 -9.39
N ASP A 78 -25.95 7.12 -9.33
CA ASP A 78 -25.74 7.87 -8.08
C ASP A 78 -27.07 8.41 -7.52
N PRO A 79 -27.58 7.88 -6.39
CA PRO A 79 -28.88 8.27 -5.83
C PRO A 79 -28.88 9.67 -5.20
N GLY A 80 -27.74 10.37 -5.18
CA GLY A 80 -27.61 11.76 -4.71
C GLY A 80 -27.57 12.81 -5.82
N ARG A 81 -27.65 12.42 -7.10
CA ARG A 81 -27.64 13.38 -8.22
C ARG A 81 -28.95 14.18 -8.21
N PRO A 82 -28.91 15.52 -8.11
CA PRO A 82 -30.11 16.32 -8.28
C PRO A 82 -30.67 16.05 -9.67
N GLU A 83 -31.89 15.55 -9.74
CA GLU A 83 -32.65 15.48 -10.98
C GLU A 83 -32.76 16.88 -11.56
N THR A 84 -31.86 17.23 -12.49
CA THR A 84 -32.00 18.47 -13.25
C THR A 84 -33.19 18.29 -14.17
N ASP A 85 -34.32 18.83 -13.71
CA ASP A 85 -35.56 19.14 -14.42
C ASP A 85 -35.43 19.07 -15.95
N HIS A 86 -35.99 18.01 -16.55
CA HIS A 86 -36.24 17.93 -17.99
C HIS A 86 -37.71 18.21 -18.35
N ASP A 87 -38.45 18.94 -17.51
CA ASP A 87 -39.86 19.28 -17.74
C ASP A 87 -40.11 20.75 -18.14
N ALA A 88 -39.07 21.52 -18.48
CA ALA A 88 -39.22 22.95 -18.78
C ALA A 88 -39.41 23.32 -20.27
N ASP A 89 -39.39 22.37 -21.22
CA ASP A 89 -39.52 22.74 -22.64
C ASP A 89 -40.05 21.58 -23.52
N ARG A 90 -41.31 21.20 -23.33
CA ARG A 90 -42.08 20.53 -24.39
C ARG A 90 -43.23 21.46 -24.81
N PRO A 91 -43.36 21.75 -26.12
CA PRO A 91 -44.29 22.73 -26.67
C PRO A 91 -45.76 22.33 -26.49
#